data_AF-A0A5E6N6J2-F1
#
_entry.id   AF-A0A5E6N6J2-F1
#
_cell.length_a   1.000
_cell.length_b   1.000
_cell.length_c   1.000
_cell.angle_alpha   90.00
_cell.angle_beta   90.00
_cell.angle_gamma   90.00
#
_symmetry.space_group_name_H-M   'P 1'
#
loop_
_entity.id
_entity.type
_entity.pdbx_description
1 polymer ?
#
loop_
_entity_poly.entity_id
_entity_poly.type
_entity_poly.pdbx_seq_one_letter_code
_entity_poly.pdbx_strand_id
1 'polypeptide(L)'
;MAHSVDDSGDSRTLAWSDTGVNDICPKGYSVPTFEELDHEYQRSTYTKLGFEKLGSEKHNSVFDTSNGSLPLAGFRDNRGIIRHIKTNRDKSFYWTRSVGDDNTKSIALALSNTDVQFSLDIVRTRGLQVRCIKDVSGPPIITPSVNKLHAYFGVNITPITFVNFGAPVTRWSIDGLPAGLKMN
;
A
#
# COMPACT_ATOMS: atom_id res chain seq x y z
N MET A 1 26.09 6.53 24.20
CA MET A 1 24.93 6.34 23.31
C MET A 1 24.86 7.56 22.42
N ALA A 2 24.80 7.40 21.10
CA ALA A 2 24.75 8.54 20.20
C ALA A 2 23.34 9.13 20.25
N HIS A 3 23.20 10.30 20.88
CA HIS A 3 21.93 10.95 21.20
C HIS A 3 21.31 11.68 19.99
N SER A 4 21.59 11.19 18.78
CA SER A 4 21.23 11.79 17.49
C SER A 4 20.95 10.74 16.40
N VAL A 5 20.75 9.48 16.80
CA VAL A 5 20.28 8.41 15.92
C VAL A 5 18.74 8.42 15.96
N ASP A 6 18.08 8.00 14.88
CA ASP A 6 16.61 7.98 14.74
C ASP A 6 15.93 7.07 15.78
N ASP A 7 15.77 7.57 17.00
CA ASP A 7 15.21 6.84 18.13
C ASP A 7 13.68 6.83 18.08
N SER A 8 13.03 7.86 17.56
CA SER A 8 11.56 7.93 17.48
C SER A 8 10.99 7.43 16.17
N GLY A 9 11.75 7.42 15.08
CA GLY A 9 11.27 7.05 13.74
C GLY A 9 10.92 8.28 12.90
N ASP A 10 10.83 9.44 13.53
CA ASP A 10 10.44 10.70 12.88
C ASP A 10 11.47 11.14 11.85
N SER A 11 12.76 10.88 12.12
CA SER A 11 13.82 11.23 11.18
C SER A 11 13.69 10.42 9.90
N ARG A 12 13.29 9.15 10.00
CA ARG A 12 13.00 8.28 8.85
C ARG A 12 11.76 8.75 8.11
N THR A 13 10.69 9.12 8.81
CA THR A 13 9.46 9.66 8.19
C THR A 13 9.75 10.89 7.33
N LEU A 14 10.58 11.81 7.84
CA LEU A 14 11.00 12.99 7.10
C LEU A 14 11.96 12.66 5.96
N ALA A 15 12.97 11.82 6.21
CA ALA A 15 13.99 11.47 5.22
C ALA A 15 13.43 10.74 4.00
N TRP A 16 12.38 9.94 4.16
CA TRP A 16 11.76 9.15 3.08
C TRP A 16 10.48 9.76 2.51
N SER A 17 10.24 11.03 2.82
CA SER A 17 9.33 11.87 2.06
C SER A 17 10.08 12.47 0.87
N ASP A 18 9.39 12.77 -0.24
CA ASP A 18 9.92 13.35 -1.51
C ASP A 18 10.80 14.62 -1.37
N THR A 19 10.91 15.14 -0.15
CA THR A 19 11.65 16.35 0.20
C THR A 19 12.88 16.09 1.06
N GLY A 20 13.13 14.83 1.43
CA GLY A 20 14.25 14.44 2.28
C GLY A 20 15.59 14.47 1.53
N VAL A 21 16.62 15.02 2.17
CA VAL A 21 18.01 15.02 1.63
C VAL A 21 18.56 13.60 1.43
N ASN A 22 18.01 12.63 2.17
CA ASN A 22 18.37 11.21 2.11
C ASN A 22 17.19 10.35 1.64
N ASP A 23 16.37 10.88 0.73
CA ASP A 23 15.28 10.08 0.17
C ASP A 23 15.84 8.92 -0.67
N ILE A 24 15.31 7.73 -0.39
CA ILE A 24 15.64 6.50 -1.10
C ILE A 24 14.83 6.39 -2.40
N CYS A 25 13.74 7.15 -2.51
CA CYS A 25 12.88 7.17 -3.67
C CYS A 25 13.31 8.23 -4.70
N PRO A 26 13.07 7.98 -6.01
CA PRO A 26 13.28 9.00 -7.02
C PRO A 26 12.35 10.20 -6.81
N LYS A 27 12.76 11.39 -7.27
CA LYS A 27 11.94 12.60 -7.21
C LYS A 27 10.51 12.38 -7.74
N GLY A 28 9.52 12.86 -7.00
CA GLY A 28 8.09 12.68 -7.23
C GLY A 28 7.56 11.32 -6.75
N TYR A 29 8.37 10.59 -5.98
CA TYR A 29 7.99 9.35 -5.32
C TYR A 29 8.48 9.33 -3.87
N SER A 30 7.77 8.61 -3.02
CA SER A 30 8.11 8.46 -1.62
C SER A 30 7.88 7.04 -1.12
N VAL A 31 8.53 6.67 -0.01
CA VAL A 31 8.27 5.39 0.66
C VAL A 31 6.90 5.48 1.30
N PRO A 32 5.93 4.60 0.97
CA PRO A 32 4.54 4.81 1.34
C PRO A 32 4.32 4.78 2.86
N THR A 33 3.27 5.45 3.33
CA THR A 33 2.72 5.25 4.68
C THR A 33 1.85 3.99 4.73
N PHE A 34 1.54 3.57 5.95
CA PHE A 34 0.50 2.57 6.22
C PHE A 34 -0.82 2.91 5.53
N GLU A 35 -1.30 4.16 5.69
CA GLU A 35 -2.58 4.62 5.16
C GLU A 35 -2.60 4.62 3.62
N GLU A 36 -1.49 5.02 3.00
CA GLU A 36 -1.36 5.01 1.53
C GLU A 36 -1.42 3.59 0.95
N LEU A 37 -0.77 2.62 1.60
CA LEU A 37 -0.84 1.21 1.21
C LEU A 37 -2.22 0.59 1.50
N ASP A 38 -2.87 0.96 2.60
CA ASP A 38 -4.21 0.49 2.94
C ASP A 38 -5.25 1.00 1.92
N HIS A 39 -5.10 2.25 1.47
CA HIS A 39 -5.87 2.80 0.35
C HIS A 39 -5.56 2.09 -0.97
N GLU A 40 -4.29 1.82 -1.29
CA GLU A 40 -3.90 1.07 -2.50
C GLU A 40 -4.46 -0.37 -2.49
N TYR A 41 -4.65 -0.96 -1.30
CA TYR A 41 -5.27 -2.28 -1.13
C TYR A 41 -6.80 -2.24 -1.29
N GLN A 42 -7.43 -1.06 -1.25
CA GLN A 42 -8.88 -0.86 -1.33
C GLN A 42 -9.68 -1.49 -0.18
N ARG A 43 -9.24 -1.33 1.07
CA ARG A 43 -10.00 -1.84 2.23
C ARG A 43 -11.36 -1.12 2.33
N SER A 44 -12.45 -1.88 2.36
CA SER A 44 -13.83 -1.35 2.46
C SER A 44 -14.26 -1.02 3.91
N THR A 45 -13.49 -1.40 4.92
CA THR A 45 -13.81 -1.15 6.34
C THR A 45 -12.57 -0.82 7.18
N TYR A 46 -12.59 0.38 7.78
CA TYR A 46 -11.60 0.85 8.75
C TYR A 46 -11.89 0.27 10.14
N THR A 47 -10.98 -0.54 10.66
CA THR A 47 -10.81 -0.79 12.09
C THR A 47 -9.35 -0.52 12.42
N LYS A 48 -9.08 0.73 12.84
CA LYS A 48 -7.84 1.05 13.54
C LYS A 48 -7.86 0.17 14.80
N LEU A 49 -6.79 -0.61 15.00
CA LEU A 49 -6.51 -1.54 16.10
C LEU A 49 -6.77 -3.02 15.76
N GLY A 50 -5.67 -3.78 15.71
CA GLY A 50 -5.68 -5.24 15.76
C GLY A 50 -5.08 -5.88 14.53
N PHE A 51 -4.39 -7.01 14.74
CA PHE A 51 -3.86 -7.91 13.72
C PHE A 51 -4.98 -8.46 12.82
N GLU A 52 -5.59 -7.64 11.99
CA GLU A 52 -6.60 -8.08 11.04
C GLU A 52 -5.91 -8.40 9.73
N LYS A 53 -5.87 -9.71 9.44
CA LYS A 53 -5.65 -10.29 8.12
C LYS A 53 -6.33 -9.40 7.08
N LEU A 54 -5.57 -8.80 6.15
CA LEU A 54 -6.23 -8.20 4.98
C LEU A 54 -6.90 -9.39 4.27
N GLY A 55 -8.22 -9.33 4.15
CA GLY A 55 -9.04 -10.48 3.77
C GLY A 55 -8.49 -11.23 2.55
N SER A 56 -8.81 -12.51 2.43
CA SER A 56 -8.42 -13.35 1.29
C SER A 56 -9.15 -13.00 -0.02
N GLU A 57 -9.81 -11.84 -0.07
CA GLU A 57 -10.52 -11.41 -1.26
C GLU A 57 -9.51 -10.90 -2.28
N LYS A 58 -9.44 -11.60 -3.42
CA LYS A 58 -8.57 -11.28 -4.56
C LYS A 58 -9.02 -9.98 -5.23
N HIS A 59 -8.90 -8.87 -4.53
CA HIS A 59 -9.08 -7.56 -5.14
C HIS A 59 -7.85 -7.27 -5.98
N ASN A 60 -8.10 -6.69 -7.15
CA ASN A 60 -7.22 -6.58 -8.30
C ASN A 60 -6.01 -5.67 -7.99
N SER A 61 -5.09 -6.20 -7.19
CA SER A 61 -4.20 -5.39 -6.38
C SER A 61 -2.76 -5.62 -6.79
N VAL A 62 -1.97 -4.55 -6.81
CA VAL A 62 -0.51 -4.62 -6.93
C VAL A 62 0.14 -5.53 -5.87
N PHE A 63 -0.61 -5.95 -4.85
CA PHE A 63 -0.20 -6.89 -3.82
C PHE A 63 -0.44 -8.37 -4.19
N ASP A 64 -1.04 -8.64 -5.37
CA ASP A 64 -1.15 -9.99 -5.93
C ASP A 64 0.23 -10.48 -6.39
N THR A 65 0.83 -11.33 -5.56
CA THR A 65 2.15 -11.93 -5.81
C THR A 65 2.13 -12.95 -6.95
N SER A 66 0.95 -13.44 -7.37
CA SER A 66 0.83 -14.38 -8.48
C SER A 66 1.11 -13.74 -9.85
N ASN A 67 0.95 -12.42 -9.97
CA ASN A 67 1.28 -11.65 -11.17
C ASN A 67 2.70 -11.03 -11.11
N GLY A 68 3.49 -11.34 -10.08
CA GLY A 68 4.87 -10.85 -9.94
C GLY A 68 4.98 -9.37 -9.55
N SER A 69 3.88 -8.74 -9.11
CA SER A 69 3.82 -7.31 -8.80
C SER A 69 4.75 -6.91 -7.65
N LEU A 70 4.91 -7.78 -6.64
CA LEU A 70 5.85 -7.58 -5.53
C LEU A 70 6.62 -8.87 -5.20
N PRO A 71 7.97 -8.84 -5.17
CA PRO A 71 8.77 -10.01 -4.87
C PRO A 71 8.60 -10.49 -3.41
N LEU A 72 8.55 -11.81 -3.23
CA LEU A 72 8.60 -12.48 -1.92
C LEU A 72 10.07 -12.75 -1.50
N ALA A 73 10.85 -11.69 -1.29
CA ALA A 73 12.30 -11.80 -1.08
C ALA A 73 12.74 -11.98 0.39
N GLY A 74 11.83 -12.33 1.32
CA GLY A 74 12.20 -12.48 2.72
C GLY A 74 12.46 -11.15 3.44
N PHE A 75 13.25 -11.23 4.50
CA PHE A 75 13.82 -10.06 5.19
C PHE A 75 15.16 -10.42 5.85
N ARG A 76 16.01 -9.42 6.09
CA ARG A 76 17.24 -9.58 6.88
C ARG A 76 16.94 -9.35 8.36
N ASP A 77 17.23 -10.33 9.21
CA ASP A 77 17.09 -10.18 10.67
C ASP A 77 18.19 -9.29 11.28
N ASN A 78 18.10 -9.02 12.59
CA ASN A 78 19.05 -8.19 13.32
C ASN A 78 20.45 -8.82 13.47
N ARG A 79 20.61 -10.10 13.12
CA ARG A 79 21.89 -10.81 13.06
C ARG A 79 22.48 -10.80 11.64
N GLY A 80 21.80 -10.16 10.69
CA GLY A 80 22.23 -10.12 9.28
C GLY A 80 21.81 -11.34 8.47
N ILE A 81 21.03 -12.27 9.04
CA ILE A 81 20.62 -13.50 8.35
C ILE A 81 19.35 -13.22 7.55
N ILE A 82 19.32 -13.69 6.30
CA ILE A 82 18.12 -13.61 5.47
C ILE A 82 17.14 -14.72 5.87
N ARG A 83 15.89 -14.34 6.13
CA ARG A 83 14.79 -15.22 6.56
C ARG A 83 13.68 -15.22 5.51
N HIS A 84 12.90 -16.30 5.45
CA HIS A 84 11.71 -16.44 4.59
C HIS A 84 11.96 -16.33 3.08
N ILE A 85 13.11 -16.81 2.61
CA ILE A 85 13.40 -17.07 1.19
C ILE A 85 13.31 -18.58 0.94
N LYS A 86 12.60 -19.00 -0.13
CA LYS A 86 12.51 -20.40 -0.61
C LYS A 86 11.91 -21.36 0.42
N THR A 87 10.96 -20.89 1.20
CA THR A 87 10.17 -21.72 2.12
C THR A 87 8.75 -21.86 1.58
N ASN A 88 8.06 -22.94 1.95
CA ASN A 88 6.61 -23.11 1.69
C ASN A 88 5.71 -22.05 2.36
N ARG A 89 6.31 -21.04 3.02
CA ARG A 89 5.68 -19.86 3.60
C ARG A 89 6.52 -18.62 3.23
N ASP A 90 6.82 -18.49 1.95
CA ASP A 90 7.54 -17.31 1.44
C ASP A 90 6.79 -16.05 1.88
N LYS A 91 7.54 -15.20 2.59
CA LYS A 91 7.03 -13.97 3.15
C LYS A 91 7.99 -12.86 2.81
N SER A 92 7.46 -11.71 2.45
CA SER A 92 8.25 -10.48 2.36
C SER A 92 7.72 -9.44 3.32
N PHE A 93 8.61 -8.57 3.76
CA PHE A 93 8.27 -7.38 4.51
C PHE A 93 8.75 -6.16 3.74
N TYR A 94 7.88 -5.17 3.58
CA TYR A 94 8.18 -3.89 2.98
C TYR A 94 8.09 -2.80 4.05
N TRP A 95 9.07 -1.89 4.03
CA TRP A 95 9.05 -0.69 4.84
C TRP A 95 7.86 0.18 4.50
N THR A 96 7.25 0.74 5.54
CA THR A 96 6.46 1.97 5.45
C THR A 96 7.24 3.09 6.13
N ARG A 97 6.99 4.34 5.73
CA ARG A 97 7.54 5.50 6.45
C ARG A 97 6.79 5.83 7.74
N SER A 98 5.72 5.09 8.06
CA SER A 98 4.95 5.26 9.30
C SER A 98 5.74 4.81 10.53
N VAL A 99 5.51 5.51 11.64
CA VAL A 99 6.09 5.21 12.95
C VAL A 99 5.18 4.20 13.68
N GLY A 100 5.77 3.23 14.37
CA GLY A 100 5.02 2.27 15.20
C GLY A 100 4.68 2.83 16.58
N ASP A 101 3.96 2.04 17.38
CA ASP A 101 3.45 2.48 18.70
C ASP A 101 4.54 2.71 19.77
N ASP A 102 5.77 2.22 19.53
CA ASP A 102 6.93 2.53 20.35
C ASP A 102 8.17 2.92 19.52
N ASN A 103 9.13 3.55 20.19
CA ASN A 103 10.39 4.03 19.63
C ASN A 103 11.31 2.90 19.08
N THR A 104 10.97 1.63 19.31
CA THR A 104 11.72 0.48 18.79
C THR A 104 11.02 -0.22 17.63
N LYS A 105 9.73 0.07 17.41
CA LYS A 105 8.89 -0.57 16.39
C LYS A 105 8.64 0.32 15.17
N SER A 106 8.29 -0.34 14.09
CA SER A 106 7.84 0.26 12.86
C SER A 106 6.66 -0.52 12.33
N ILE A 107 5.87 0.17 11.50
CA ILE A 107 4.85 -0.46 10.69
C ILE A 107 5.49 -0.95 9.38
N ALA A 108 5.20 -2.18 9.01
CA ALA A 108 5.63 -2.79 7.76
C ALA A 108 4.47 -3.51 7.08
N LEU A 109 4.48 -3.55 5.75
CA LEU A 109 3.59 -4.42 4.98
C LEU A 109 4.20 -5.81 4.89
N ALA A 110 3.51 -6.83 5.37
CA ALA A 110 3.88 -8.22 5.24
C ALA A 110 3.04 -8.88 4.14
N LEU A 111 3.72 -9.50 3.17
CA LEU A 111 3.11 -10.24 2.08
C LEU A 111 3.51 -11.71 2.17
N SER A 112 2.59 -12.60 1.84
CA SER A 112 2.85 -13.97 1.47
C SER A 112 2.19 -14.30 0.13
N ASN A 113 2.32 -15.55 -0.29
CA ASN A 113 1.58 -16.12 -1.41
C ASN A 113 0.07 -16.27 -1.14
N THR A 114 -0.40 -16.06 0.09
CA THR A 114 -1.80 -16.26 0.49
C THR A 114 -2.44 -15.04 1.11
N ASP A 115 -1.65 -14.15 1.71
CA ASP A 115 -2.14 -13.10 2.59
C ASP A 115 -1.30 -11.84 2.44
N VAL A 116 -1.96 -10.71 2.64
CA VAL A 116 -1.33 -9.41 2.86
C VAL A 116 -1.74 -8.98 4.26
N GLN A 117 -0.85 -8.37 5.03
CA GLN A 117 -1.19 -7.82 6.34
C GLN A 117 -0.22 -6.72 6.74
N PHE A 118 -0.62 -5.84 7.65
CA PHE A 118 0.33 -4.94 8.29
C PHE A 118 0.89 -5.56 9.57
N SER A 119 2.19 -5.38 9.77
CA SER A 119 2.88 -5.75 11.00
C SER A 119 3.27 -4.47 11.72
N LEU A 120 2.64 -4.23 12.88
CA LEU A 120 2.81 -3.00 13.68
C LEU A 120 4.04 -3.07 14.61
N ASP A 121 4.63 -4.26 14.78
CA ASP A 121 5.68 -4.55 15.76
C ASP A 121 7.02 -4.94 15.12
N ILE A 122 7.37 -4.38 13.96
CA ILE A 122 8.64 -4.72 13.31
C ILE A 122 9.79 -3.95 13.94
N VAL A 123 10.80 -4.69 14.42
CA VAL A 123 12.04 -4.12 14.95
C VAL A 123 12.77 -3.35 13.86
N ARG A 124 13.09 -2.08 14.14
CA ARG A 124 13.67 -1.14 13.17
C ARG A 124 15.02 -1.56 12.57
N THR A 125 15.75 -2.44 13.25
CA THR A 125 17.09 -2.90 12.81
C THR A 125 17.06 -4.00 11.74
N ARG A 126 15.87 -4.51 11.39
CA ARG A 126 15.69 -5.48 10.31
C ARG A 126 15.89 -4.82 8.94
N GLY A 127 16.41 -5.57 7.97
CA GLY A 127 16.46 -5.10 6.58
C GLY A 127 15.21 -5.58 5.85
N LEU A 128 14.28 -4.67 5.58
CA LEU A 128 13.06 -4.94 4.82
C LEU A 128 13.22 -4.37 3.40
N GLN A 129 12.35 -4.81 2.49
CA GLN A 129 12.29 -4.27 1.13
C GLN A 129 11.72 -2.85 1.14
N VAL A 130 12.04 -2.06 0.13
CA VAL A 130 11.50 -0.72 -0.07
C VAL A 130 10.78 -0.69 -1.41
N ARG A 131 9.60 -0.09 -1.41
CA ARG A 131 8.85 0.29 -2.61
C ARG A 131 8.59 1.78 -2.53
N CYS A 132 8.62 2.44 -3.67
CA CYS A 132 8.22 3.83 -3.79
C CYS A 132 6.84 3.92 -4.46
N ILE A 133 5.99 4.81 -3.95
CA ILE A 133 4.73 5.18 -4.60
C ILE A 133 4.87 6.60 -5.11
N LYS A 134 4.15 6.93 -6.19
CA LYS A 134 4.19 8.29 -6.74
C LYS A 134 3.52 9.24 -5.75
N ASP A 135 4.18 10.33 -5.42
CA ASP A 135 3.57 11.35 -4.58
C ASP A 135 2.35 11.91 -5.27
N VAL A 136 1.23 11.84 -4.57
CA VAL A 136 -0.05 12.37 -5.00
C VAL A 136 -0.13 13.84 -4.63
N SER A 137 0.90 14.61 -5.02
CA SER A 137 0.81 16.06 -5.15
C SER A 137 0.10 16.36 -6.47
N GLY A 138 -1.21 16.11 -6.51
CA GLY A 138 -2.00 16.23 -7.74
C GLY A 138 -3.46 15.81 -7.55
N PRO A 139 -4.30 16.06 -8.57
CA PRO A 139 -5.69 15.62 -8.54
C PRO A 139 -5.77 14.09 -8.37
N PRO A 140 -6.83 13.59 -7.71
CA PRO A 140 -7.04 12.16 -7.53
C PRO A 140 -7.06 11.43 -8.88
N ILE A 141 -6.46 10.25 -8.92
CA ILE A 141 -6.51 9.38 -10.09
C ILE A 141 -7.71 8.45 -9.93
N ILE A 142 -8.62 8.51 -10.90
CA ILE A 142 -9.87 7.76 -10.91
C ILE A 142 -9.78 6.71 -11.99
N THR A 143 -9.81 5.44 -11.61
CA THR A 143 -9.72 4.32 -12.57
C THR A 143 -11.01 3.50 -12.56
N PRO A 144 -11.71 3.32 -13.69
CA PRO A 144 -12.89 2.48 -13.76
C PRO A 144 -12.54 0.98 -13.78
N SER A 145 -13.48 0.12 -13.38
CA SER A 145 -13.35 -1.34 -13.51
C SER A 145 -13.25 -1.82 -14.97
N VAL A 146 -13.73 -1.00 -15.92
CA VAL A 146 -13.64 -1.23 -17.36
C VAL A 146 -13.29 0.07 -18.10
N ASN A 147 -12.31 0.04 -19.00
CA ASN A 147 -11.91 1.21 -19.79
C ASN A 147 -12.90 1.53 -20.93
N LYS A 148 -13.62 0.51 -21.41
CA LYS A 148 -14.63 0.65 -22.47
C LYS A 148 -15.77 -0.32 -22.21
N LEU A 149 -16.97 0.22 -22.03
CA LEU A 149 -18.18 -0.58 -21.86
C LEU A 149 -18.80 -0.88 -23.23
N HIS A 150 -19.02 -2.17 -23.50
CA HIS A 150 -19.89 -2.62 -24.59
C HIS A 150 -21.19 -3.14 -23.97
N ALA A 151 -22.32 -2.52 -24.32
CA ALA A 151 -23.63 -2.86 -23.77
C ALA A 151 -24.69 -2.94 -24.88
N TYR A 152 -25.77 -3.65 -24.59
CA TYR A 152 -26.92 -3.82 -25.47
C TYR A 152 -28.14 -3.13 -24.89
N PHE A 153 -28.99 -2.55 -25.74
CA PHE A 153 -30.21 -1.89 -25.30
C PHE A 153 -31.16 -2.85 -24.57
N GLY A 154 -31.73 -2.40 -23.45
CA GLY A 154 -32.67 -3.19 -22.65
C GLY A 154 -32.02 -4.26 -21.76
N VAL A 155 -30.69 -4.37 -21.74
CA VAL A 155 -29.96 -5.34 -20.92
C VAL A 155 -29.28 -4.62 -19.75
N ASN A 156 -29.43 -5.18 -18.55
CA ASN A 156 -28.74 -4.66 -17.36
C ASN A 156 -27.23 -4.85 -17.49
N ILE A 157 -26.47 -3.77 -17.27
CA ILE A 157 -25.01 -3.84 -17.20
C ILE A 157 -24.55 -4.28 -15.81
N THR A 158 -23.38 -4.90 -15.74
CA THR A 158 -22.65 -4.99 -14.47
C THR A 158 -22.26 -3.57 -14.04
N PRO A 159 -22.51 -3.17 -12.77
CA PRO A 159 -22.13 -1.85 -12.29
C PRO A 159 -20.63 -1.59 -12.50
N ILE A 160 -20.30 -0.44 -13.09
CA ILE A 160 -18.92 0.03 -13.19
C ILE A 160 -18.54 0.58 -11.82
N THR A 161 -17.48 0.02 -11.23
CA THR A 161 -16.90 0.53 -9.99
C THR A 161 -15.70 1.41 -10.33
N PHE A 162 -15.44 2.41 -9.49
CA PHE A 162 -14.30 3.31 -9.63
C PHE A 162 -13.38 3.15 -8.44
N VAL A 163 -12.07 3.16 -8.72
CA VAL A 163 -11.03 3.16 -7.71
C VAL A 163 -10.42 4.55 -7.65
N ASN A 164 -10.32 5.11 -6.45
CA ASN A 164 -9.60 6.34 -6.20
C ASN A 164 -8.17 6.02 -5.76
N PHE A 165 -7.19 6.61 -6.44
CA PHE A 165 -5.81 6.62 -6.00
C PHE A 165 -5.37 8.05 -5.67
N GLY A 166 -4.71 8.19 -4.52
CA GLY A 166 -4.10 9.43 -4.10
C GLY A 166 -4.96 10.28 -3.20
N ALA A 167 -5.06 11.58 -3.51
CA ALA A 167 -5.73 12.54 -2.65
C ALA A 167 -7.18 12.09 -2.33
N PRO A 168 -7.64 12.26 -1.07
CA PRO A 168 -9.01 11.90 -0.72
C PRO A 168 -9.99 12.73 -1.52
N VAL A 169 -10.87 12.07 -2.27
CA VAL A 169 -11.91 12.75 -3.03
C VAL A 169 -13.11 13.02 -2.12
N THR A 170 -13.44 14.28 -1.93
CA THR A 170 -14.56 14.70 -1.08
C THR A 170 -15.87 14.89 -1.85
N ARG A 171 -15.82 14.98 -3.19
CA ARG A 171 -16.98 15.12 -4.08
C ARG A 171 -16.71 14.49 -5.45
N TRP A 172 -17.74 13.87 -6.03
CA TRP A 172 -17.69 13.22 -7.33
C TRP A 172 -18.87 13.65 -8.21
N SER A 173 -18.63 13.73 -9.51
CA SER A 173 -19.67 13.83 -10.53
C SER A 173 -19.24 13.04 -11.77
N ILE A 174 -20.23 12.49 -12.48
CA ILE A 174 -20.03 11.83 -13.78
C ILE A 174 -20.99 12.50 -14.75
N ASP A 175 -20.44 13.08 -15.81
CA ASP A 175 -21.20 13.77 -16.85
C ASP A 175 -21.28 12.90 -18.12
N GLY A 176 -22.27 13.19 -18.98
CA GLY A 176 -22.39 12.55 -20.29
C GLY A 176 -22.83 11.09 -20.26
N LEU A 177 -23.50 10.65 -19.19
CA LEU A 177 -24.05 9.29 -19.12
C LEU A 177 -25.12 9.08 -20.21
N PRO A 178 -25.02 8.00 -21.01
CA PRO A 178 -26.08 7.59 -21.91
C PRO A 178 -27.41 7.37 -21.19
N ALA A 179 -28.52 7.59 -21.90
CA ALA A 179 -29.87 7.37 -21.37
C ALA A 179 -30.01 5.94 -20.82
N GLY A 180 -30.56 5.82 -19.61
CA GLY A 180 -30.71 4.55 -18.89
C GLY A 180 -29.57 4.23 -17.92
N LEU A 181 -28.45 4.95 -17.96
CA LEU A 181 -27.39 4.87 -16.95
C LEU A 181 -27.49 6.00 -15.94
N LYS A 182 -27.18 5.70 -14.67
CA LYS A 182 -27.11 6.67 -13.59
C LYS A 182 -25.97 6.32 -12.64
N MET A 183 -25.38 7.35 -12.03
CA MET A 183 -24.50 7.18 -10.89
C MET A 183 -25.38 6.88 -9.66
N ASN A 184 -25.03 5.82 -8.91
CA ASN A 184 -25.65 5.48 -7.64
C ASN A 184 -24.87 6.08 -6.48
#